data_AF-A0A7H4MQT3-F1
#
_entry.id   AF-A0A7H4MQT3-F1
#
_cell.length_a   1.000
_cell.length_b   1.000
_cell.length_c   1.000
_cell.angle_alpha   90.00
_cell.angle_beta   90.00
_cell.angle_gamma   90.00
#
_symmetry.space_group_name_H-M   'P 1'
#
loop_
_entity.id
_entity.type
_entity.pdbx_description
1 polymer ?
#
loop_
_entity_poly.entity_id
_entity_poly.type
_entity_poly.pdbx_seq_one_letter_code
_entity_poly.pdbx_strand_id
1 'polypeptide(L)'
;MPDTHTPYLVQSWVENYAENDKSKVPFIVTPPLFRLDPEQNNVLRINFIGASLPGDRESVFWLNVKSISPTPQGEVNKLQVNIKSKFKIFYRPNGLAGDPAKAWQQLKFTQSGGHLTVANPTPYFVSFYSVAGGRAEHR
;
A
#
# COMPACT_ATOMS: atom_id res chain seq x y z
N MET A 1 -2.41 16.86 -11.79
CA MET A 1 -1.54 17.71 -10.95
C MET A 1 -2.45 18.40 -9.94
N PRO A 2 -2.15 18.43 -8.63
CA PRO A 2 -2.97 19.18 -7.69
C PRO A 2 -2.85 20.68 -8.00
N ASP A 3 -3.93 21.43 -7.80
CA ASP A 3 -3.99 22.88 -7.98
C ASP A 3 -2.94 23.60 -7.12
N THR A 4 -2.10 24.44 -7.75
CA THR A 4 -0.91 25.08 -7.16
C THR A 4 -1.21 26.26 -6.23
N HIS A 5 -2.47 26.47 -5.83
CA HIS A 5 -2.86 27.65 -5.03
C HIS A 5 -3.69 27.32 -3.78
N THR A 6 -3.94 26.04 -3.49
CA THR A 6 -4.82 25.65 -2.36
C THR A 6 -4.06 24.83 -1.32
N PRO A 7 -4.07 25.22 -0.04
CA PRO A 7 -3.50 24.40 1.03
C PRO A 7 -4.36 23.15 1.27
N TYR A 8 -3.75 22.04 1.64
CA TYR A 8 -4.47 20.80 1.98
C TYR A 8 -4.21 20.41 3.43
N LEU A 9 -5.21 19.80 4.08
CA LEU A 9 -4.99 19.09 5.33
C LEU A 9 -4.72 17.62 5.02
N VAL A 10 -3.54 17.14 5.37
CA VAL A 10 -3.10 15.77 5.10
C VAL A 10 -3.21 14.95 6.39
N GLN A 11 -4.04 13.91 6.36
CA GLN A 11 -4.18 12.92 7.43
C GLN A 11 -3.53 11.60 7.00
N SER A 12 -2.68 11.01 7.85
CA SER A 12 -1.95 9.78 7.54
C SER A 12 -2.02 8.75 8.67
N TRP A 13 -2.28 7.49 8.33
CA TRP A 13 -2.38 6.38 9.28
C TRP A 13 -2.13 5.02 8.62
N VAL A 14 -1.85 3.99 9.41
CA VAL A 14 -1.70 2.61 8.93
C VAL A 14 -2.91 1.76 9.35
N GLU A 15 -3.36 0.87 8.46
CA GLU A 15 -4.42 -0.11 8.69
C GLU A 15 -3.90 -1.53 8.42
N ASN A 16 -4.53 -2.54 9.01
CA ASN A 16 -4.26 -3.94 8.67
C ASN A 16 -4.62 -4.22 7.20
N TYR A 17 -3.92 -5.17 6.59
CA TYR A 17 -4.15 -5.50 5.19
C TYR A 17 -5.49 -6.20 4.93
N ALA A 18 -5.85 -7.13 5.81
CA ALA A 18 -7.15 -7.81 5.75
C ALA A 18 -8.22 -6.92 6.38
N GLU A 19 -9.30 -6.65 5.65
CA GLU A 19 -10.36 -5.73 6.10
C GLU A 19 -11.04 -6.18 7.40
N ASN A 20 -11.06 -7.50 7.66
CA ASN A 20 -11.65 -8.08 8.86
C ASN A 20 -10.67 -8.21 10.04
N ASP A 21 -9.40 -7.85 9.84
CA ASP A 21 -8.40 -7.89 10.90
C ASP A 21 -8.47 -6.63 11.77
N LYS A 22 -8.95 -6.80 13.01
CA LYS A 22 -9.09 -5.74 14.01
C LYS A 22 -7.94 -5.71 15.02
N SER A 23 -6.87 -6.46 14.79
CA SER A 23 -5.68 -6.42 15.64
C SER A 23 -5.08 -5.01 15.68
N LYS A 24 -4.36 -4.69 16.76
CA LYS A 24 -3.67 -3.40 16.85
C LYS A 24 -2.59 -3.33 15.77
N VAL A 25 -2.67 -2.29 14.95
CA VAL A 25 -1.67 -2.00 13.92
C VAL A 25 -0.37 -1.57 14.61
N PRO A 26 0.78 -2.23 14.34
CA PRO A 26 2.01 -1.98 15.06
C PRO A 26 2.86 -0.85 14.45
N PHE A 27 2.20 0.14 13.85
CA PHE A 27 2.85 1.26 13.18
C PHE A 27 2.24 2.59 13.60
N ILE A 28 3.08 3.60 13.81
CA ILE A 28 2.69 4.99 13.98
C ILE A 28 3.23 5.81 12.81
N VAL A 29 2.39 6.69 12.26
CA VAL A 29 2.78 7.66 11.24
C VAL A 29 2.92 9.04 11.89
N THR A 30 3.99 9.76 11.58
CA THR A 30 4.26 11.09 12.13
C THR A 30 4.72 12.06 11.03
N PRO A 31 4.12 13.26 10.92
CA PRO A 31 2.92 13.71 11.64
C PRO A 31 1.65 12.99 11.15
N PRO A 32 0.69 12.65 12.06
CA PRO A 32 -0.56 12.01 11.66
C PRO A 32 -1.55 12.97 10.99
N LEU A 33 -1.39 14.27 11.23
CA LEU A 33 -2.20 15.34 10.65
C LEU A 33 -1.35 16.59 10.51
N PHE A 34 -1.32 17.18 9.32
CA PHE A 34 -0.59 18.43 9.08
C PHE A 34 -1.19 19.19 7.90
N ARG A 35 -0.97 20.50 7.88
CA ARG A 35 -1.29 21.35 6.73
C ARG A 35 -0.12 21.32 5.74
N LEU A 36 -0.43 21.13 4.47
CA LEU A 36 0.50 21.18 3.35
C LEU A 36 0.13 22.38 2.48
N ASP A 37 0.98 23.41 2.45
CA ASP A 37 0.79 24.54 1.56
C ASP A 37 1.30 24.20 0.14
N PRO A 38 0.92 24.97 -0.89
CA PRO A 38 1.38 24.72 -2.25
C PRO A 38 2.91 24.69 -2.35
N GLU A 39 3.42 23.84 -3.26
CA GLU A 39 4.85 23.63 -3.52
C GLU A 39 5.66 23.07 -2.33
N GLN A 40 5.04 22.87 -1.17
CA GLN A 40 5.69 22.22 -0.04
C GLN A 40 5.78 20.70 -0.24
N ASN A 41 6.86 20.13 0.31
CA ASN A 41 7.04 18.71 0.46
C ASN A 41 7.24 18.39 1.94
N ASN A 42 6.44 17.47 2.49
CA ASN A 42 6.60 16.98 3.85
C ASN A 42 6.99 15.50 3.87
N VAL A 43 7.84 15.15 4.82
CA VAL A 43 8.29 13.77 5.03
C VAL A 43 7.43 13.12 6.11
N LEU A 44 6.75 12.03 5.74
CA LEU A 44 6.08 11.14 6.69
C LEU A 44 7.08 10.14 7.25
N ARG A 45 7.12 9.99 8.58
CA ARG A 45 7.89 8.96 9.27
C ARG A 45 6.95 7.84 9.71
N ILE A 46 7.31 6.60 9.39
CA ILE A 46 6.55 5.40 9.76
C ILE A 46 7.42 4.60 10.71
N ASN A 47 7.00 4.53 11.98
CA ASN A 47 7.74 3.84 13.03
C ASN A 47 7.02 2.56 13.43
N PHE A 48 7.75 1.45 13.49
CA PHE A 48 7.27 0.21 14.09
C PHE A 48 7.33 0.32 15.61
N ILE A 49 6.21 0.10 16.29
CA ILE A 49 6.09 0.26 17.75
C ILE A 49 6.09 -1.07 18.51
N GLY A 50 6.37 -2.18 17.81
CA GLY A 50 6.42 -3.52 18.40
C GLY A 50 5.09 -4.26 18.32
N ALA A 51 5.16 -5.47 17.79
CA ALA A 51 4.14 -6.51 17.88
C ALA A 51 4.76 -7.86 17.52
N SER A 52 4.07 -8.94 17.90
CA SER A 52 4.43 -10.29 17.45
C SER A 52 3.95 -10.50 16.01
N LEU A 53 4.81 -10.19 15.05
CA LEU A 53 4.60 -10.50 13.63
C LEU A 53 5.32 -11.80 13.25
N PRO A 54 4.85 -12.52 12.20
CA PRO A 54 5.57 -13.67 11.66
C PRO A 54 7.05 -13.35 11.41
N GLY A 55 7.93 -14.20 11.92
CA GLY A 55 9.39 -14.06 11.73
C GLY A 55 9.91 -14.78 10.48
N ASP A 56 9.10 -15.63 9.86
CA ASP A 56 9.45 -16.48 8.73
C ASP A 56 9.02 -15.90 7.37
N ARG A 57 8.27 -14.80 7.36
CA ARG A 57 7.75 -14.16 6.14
C ARG A 57 7.45 -12.67 6.34
N GLU A 58 7.34 -11.94 5.24
CA GLU A 58 6.86 -10.56 5.27
C GLU A 58 5.42 -10.46 5.79
N SER A 59 5.11 -9.33 6.44
CA SER A 59 3.74 -8.93 6.77
C SER A 59 3.39 -7.67 5.97
N VAL A 60 2.15 -7.56 5.53
CA VAL A 60 1.67 -6.43 4.70
C VAL A 60 0.64 -5.60 5.46
N PHE A 61 0.69 -4.29 5.27
CA PHE A 61 -0.24 -3.31 5.85
C PHE A 61 -0.59 -2.23 4.81
N TRP A 62 -1.64 -1.45 5.08
CA TRP A 62 -2.02 -0.30 4.25
C TRP A 62 -1.61 1.02 4.90
N LEU A 63 -0.75 1.79 4.25
CA LEU A 63 -0.57 3.22 4.55
C LEU A 63 -1.66 4.01 3.82
N ASN A 64 -2.44 4.76 4.59
CA ASN A 64 -3.47 5.65 4.09
C ASN A 64 -2.98 7.09 4.20
N VAL A 65 -3.06 7.85 3.11
CA VAL A 65 -2.77 9.29 3.06
C VAL A 65 -4.00 9.97 2.47
N LYS A 66 -4.70 10.76 3.28
CA LYS A 66 -5.92 11.47 2.89
C LYS A 66 -5.65 12.97 2.83
N SER A 67 -5.80 13.54 1.64
CA SER A 67 -5.73 14.99 1.42
C SER A 67 -7.14 15.56 1.45
N ILE A 68 -7.37 16.51 2.36
CA ILE A 68 -8.64 17.17 2.59
C ILE A 68 -8.51 18.62 2.12
N SER A 69 -9.28 18.96 1.10
CA SER A 69 -9.32 20.32 0.56
C SER A 69 -10.09 21.24 1.52
N PRO A 70 -9.76 22.54 1.60
CA PRO A 70 -10.56 23.50 2.34
C PRO A 70 -11.90 23.72 1.64
N THR A 71 -12.95 23.96 2.41
CA THR A 71 -14.26 24.32 1.88
C THR A 71 -14.31 25.85 1.68
N PRO A 72 -14.44 26.36 0.45
CA PRO A 72 -14.54 27.80 0.20
C PRO A 72 -15.83 28.36 0.80
N GLN A 73 -15.76 29.53 1.45
CA GLN A 73 -16.95 30.24 1.95
C GLN A 73 -17.73 30.90 0.81
N GLY A 74 -19.06 30.86 0.87
CA GLY A 74 -19.94 31.73 0.06
C GLY A 74 -20.55 31.13 -1.20
N GLU A 75 -20.33 29.85 -1.52
CA GLU A 75 -20.97 29.23 -2.69
C GLU A 75 -21.91 28.08 -2.30
N VAL A 76 -23.10 28.09 -2.90
CA VAL A 76 -24.17 27.10 -2.70
C VAL A 76 -24.10 26.08 -3.84
N ASN A 77 -24.17 24.77 -3.52
CA ASN A 77 -24.05 23.61 -4.43
C ASN A 77 -22.63 23.32 -4.97
N LYS A 78 -21.75 22.76 -4.13
CA LYS A 78 -20.41 22.33 -4.54
C LYS A 78 -20.14 20.85 -4.34
N LEU A 79 -19.46 20.27 -5.35
CA LEU A 79 -18.79 18.98 -5.24
C LEU A 79 -17.38 19.20 -4.70
N GLN A 80 -17.09 18.66 -3.52
CA GLN A 80 -15.76 18.65 -2.94
C GLN A 80 -15.12 17.27 -3.11
N VAL A 81 -13.94 17.25 -3.72
CA VAL A 81 -13.16 16.02 -3.90
C VAL A 81 -12.04 15.98 -2.87
N ASN A 82 -12.04 14.93 -2.07
CA ASN A 82 -10.93 14.59 -1.16
C ASN A 82 -10.23 13.36 -1.71
N ILE A 83 -8.90 13.42 -1.80
CA ILE A 83 -8.10 12.33 -2.37
C ILE A 83 -7.62 11.43 -1.23
N LYS A 84 -7.85 10.13 -1.34
CA LYS A 84 -7.29 9.12 -0.43
C LYS A 84 -6.38 8.19 -1.21
N SER A 85 -5.08 8.30 -0.97
CA SER A 85 -4.07 7.38 -1.49
C SER A 85 -3.86 6.23 -0.51
N LYS A 86 -3.79 5.00 -1.05
CA LYS A 86 -3.51 3.77 -0.30
C LYS A 86 -2.24 3.12 -0.85
N PHE A 87 -1.28 2.87 0.02
CA PHE A 87 0.00 2.25 -0.33
C PHE A 87 0.20 0.96 0.48
N LYS A 88 0.68 -0.11 -0.16
CA LYS A 88 1.12 -1.30 0.59
C LYS A 88 2.46 -0.98 1.24
N ILE A 89 2.59 -1.29 2.52
CA ILE A 89 3.87 -1.31 3.23
C ILE A 89 4.15 -2.74 3.67
N PHE A 90 5.41 -3.15 3.57
CA PHE A 90 5.86 -4.50 3.91
C PHE A 90 6.78 -4.43 5.12
N TYR A 91 6.39 -5.09 6.20
CA TYR A 91 7.28 -5.40 7.31
C TYR A 91 8.11 -6.62 6.95
N ARG A 92 9.42 -6.48 6.98
CA ARG A 92 10.37 -7.54 6.65
C ARG A 92 11.18 -7.92 7.91
N PRO A 93 10.94 -9.10 8.49
CA PRO A 93 11.81 -9.65 9.52
C PRO A 93 13.26 -9.74 9.04
N ASN A 94 14.21 -9.60 9.97
CA ASN A 94 15.61 -9.86 9.68
C ASN A 94 15.84 -11.36 9.46
N GLY A 95 16.75 -11.71 8.55
CA GLY A 95 17.17 -13.09 8.34
C GLY A 95 16.26 -13.94 7.43
N LEU A 96 15.33 -13.33 6.70
CA LEU A 96 14.59 -14.06 5.66
C LEU A 96 15.55 -14.59 4.59
N ALA A 97 15.37 -15.86 4.21
CA ALA A 97 16.18 -16.50 3.20
C ALA A 97 15.85 -15.99 1.79
N GLY A 98 16.86 -15.99 0.91
CA GLY A 98 16.72 -15.59 -0.49
C GLY A 98 16.74 -14.09 -0.71
N ASP A 99 16.65 -13.68 -1.97
CA ASP A 99 16.71 -12.29 -2.41
C ASP A 99 15.30 -11.79 -2.77
N PRO A 100 14.77 -10.75 -2.10
CA PRO A 100 13.45 -10.19 -2.40
C PRO A 100 13.33 -9.73 -3.86
N ALA A 101 14.41 -9.23 -4.47
CA ALA A 101 14.40 -8.77 -5.86
C ALA A 101 14.25 -9.92 -6.87
N LYS A 102 14.56 -11.16 -6.45
CA LYS A 102 14.47 -12.38 -7.26
C LYS A 102 13.30 -13.27 -6.86
N ALA A 103 12.49 -12.88 -5.87
CA ALA A 103 11.37 -13.67 -5.39
C ALA A 103 10.37 -14.02 -6.51
N TRP A 104 10.10 -13.08 -7.42
CA TRP A 104 9.19 -13.26 -8.54
C TRP A 104 9.62 -14.37 -9.52
N GLN A 105 10.92 -14.68 -9.61
CA GLN A 105 11.44 -15.72 -10.49
C GLN A 105 11.14 -17.13 -9.98
N GLN A 106 10.85 -17.26 -8.69
CA GLN A 106 10.58 -18.55 -8.03
C GLN A 106 9.10 -18.91 -8.02
N LEU A 107 8.24 -18.02 -8.53
CA LEU A 107 6.81 -18.26 -8.65
C LEU A 107 6.54 -19.45 -9.56
N LYS A 108 5.63 -20.33 -9.13
CA LYS A 108 5.20 -21.49 -9.91
C LYS A 108 3.79 -21.26 -10.42
N PHE A 109 3.62 -21.39 -11.72
CA PHE A 109 2.35 -21.20 -12.41
C PHE A 109 1.80 -22.55 -12.85
N THR A 110 0.55 -22.82 -12.50
CA THR A 110 -0.17 -24.03 -12.92
C THR A 110 -1.49 -23.63 -13.54
N GLN A 111 -1.75 -24.09 -14.76
CA GLN A 111 -3.03 -23.88 -15.43
C GLN A 111 -3.82 -25.18 -15.45
N SER A 112 -5.04 -25.17 -14.91
CA SER A 112 -5.94 -26.32 -14.91
C SER A 112 -7.39 -25.87 -14.87
N GLY A 113 -8.28 -26.54 -15.61
CA GLY A 113 -9.72 -26.24 -15.61
C GLY A 113 -10.08 -24.81 -16.00
N GLY A 114 -9.24 -24.12 -16.78
CA GLY A 114 -9.43 -22.71 -17.12
C GLY A 114 -8.95 -21.71 -16.06
N HIS A 115 -8.40 -22.19 -14.93
CA HIS A 115 -7.84 -21.35 -13.88
C HIS A 115 -6.31 -21.34 -13.94
N LEU A 116 -5.71 -20.17 -13.73
CA LEU A 116 -4.30 -20.01 -13.49
C LEU A 116 -4.07 -19.87 -11.97
N THR A 117 -3.34 -20.82 -11.39
CA THR A 117 -2.91 -20.78 -9.99
C THR A 117 -1.44 -20.38 -9.93
N VAL A 118 -1.12 -19.43 -9.06
CA VAL A 118 0.26 -18.99 -8.81
C VAL A 118 0.64 -19.37 -7.39
N ALA A 119 1.61 -20.26 -7.24
CA ALA A 119 2.20 -20.59 -5.96
C ALA A 119 3.45 -19.74 -5.74
N ASN A 120 3.48 -19.00 -4.62
CA ASN A 120 4.65 -18.26 -4.17
C ASN A 120 5.35 -19.03 -3.03
N PRO A 121 6.47 -19.72 -3.30
CA PRO A 121 7.21 -20.46 -2.26
C PRO A 121 8.12 -19.57 -1.42
N THR A 122 8.22 -18.27 -1.73
CA THR A 122 9.16 -17.35 -1.10
C THR A 122 8.53 -16.65 0.11
N PRO A 123 9.33 -16.17 1.07
CA PRO A 123 8.81 -15.41 2.22
C PRO A 123 8.44 -13.96 1.87
N TYR A 124 8.49 -13.57 0.60
CA TYR A 124 8.31 -12.19 0.13
C TYR A 124 7.01 -12.02 -0.64
N PHE A 125 6.35 -10.87 -0.49
CA PHE A 125 5.22 -10.51 -1.34
C PHE A 125 5.69 -10.15 -2.76
N VAL A 126 5.02 -10.72 -3.76
CA VAL A 126 5.21 -10.36 -5.17
C VAL A 126 3.93 -9.70 -5.68
N SER A 127 4.06 -8.47 -6.20
CA SER A 127 2.94 -7.75 -6.82
C SER A 127 3.05 -7.85 -8.33
N PHE A 128 2.01 -8.36 -8.98
CA PHE A 128 1.94 -8.41 -10.45
C PHE A 128 1.44 -7.09 -11.00
N TYR A 129 2.15 -6.56 -12.00
CA TYR A 129 1.65 -5.46 -12.82
C TYR A 129 0.74 -5.95 -13.95
N SER A 130 1.16 -7.03 -14.61
CA SER A 130 0.41 -7.67 -15.69
C SER A 130 0.68 -9.18 -15.65
N VAL A 131 -0.33 -9.96 -16.00
CA VAL A 131 -0.22 -11.40 -16.20
C VAL A 131 -0.88 -11.70 -17.55
N ALA A 132 -0.10 -12.22 -18.48
CA ALA A 132 -0.59 -12.64 -19.79
C ALA A 132 -0.35 -14.15 -19.96
N GLY A 133 -1.39 -14.89 -20.32
CA GLY A 133 -1.28 -16.29 -20.72
C GLY A 133 -1.09 -16.39 -22.22
N GLY A 134 0.06 -16.90 -22.68
CA GLY A 134 0.21 -17.28 -24.08
C GLY A 134 -0.62 -18.52 -24.37
N ARG A 135 -1.57 -18.44 -25.30
CA ARG A 135 -2.11 -19.66 -25.92
C ARG A 135 -0.98 -20.24 -26.78
N ALA A 136 -0.42 -21.37 -26.38
CA ALA A 136 0.37 -22.17 -27.30
C ALA A 136 -0.61 -22.74 -28.33
N GLU A 137 -0.60 -22.19 -29.54
CA GLU A 137 -1.20 -22.84 -30.70
C GLU A 137 -0.41 -24.13 -30.96
N HIS A 138 -1.03 -25.26 -30.64
CA HIS A 138 -0.58 -26.56 -31.14
C HIS A 138 -0.65 -26.52 -32.67
N ARG A 139 0.51 -26.63 -33.31
CA ARG A 139 0.65 -26.89 -34.75
C ARG A 139 0.92 -28.36 -34.97
#